data_AF-A0A921FAA4-F1
#
_entry.id   AF-A0A921FAA4-F1
#
_cell.length_a   1.000
_cell.length_b   1.000
_cell.length_c   1.000
_cell.angle_alpha   90.00
_cell.angle_beta   90.00
_cell.angle_gamma   90.00
#
_symmetry.space_group_name_H-M   'P 1'
#
loop_
_entity.id
_entity.type
_entity.pdbx_description
1 polymer ?
#
loop_
_entity_poly.entity_id
_entity_poly.type
_entity_poly.pdbx_seq_one_letter_code
_entity_poly.pdbx_strand_id
1 'polypeptide(L)'
;MRINTNVAALNTYSRLSAANASKSDSLAKLSSGKRINKAGDDAAGLAISEKMKAQIGGLKQAKRNAQDGISLIQTAEGALSETHSILSRM
;
A
#
# COMPACT_ATOMS: atom_id res chain seq x y z
N MET A 1 45.32 36.29 5.13
CA MET A 1 44.70 35.22 5.95
C MET A 1 43.62 35.87 6.82
N ARG A 2 42.33 35.62 6.59
CA ARG A 2 41.24 36.20 7.41
C ARG A 2 40.93 35.22 8.56
N ILE A 3 41.24 35.61 9.80
CA ILE A 3 41.09 34.75 10.99
C ILE A 3 39.62 34.62 11.44
N ASN A 4 38.75 35.55 11.02
CA ASN A 4 37.38 35.66 11.53
C ASN A 4 36.39 34.63 10.94
N THR A 5 36.74 33.94 9.85
CA THR A 5 35.86 32.93 9.24
C THR A 5 36.69 31.81 8.63
N ASN A 6 36.50 30.59 9.13
CA ASN A 6 37.15 29.41 8.60
C ASN A 6 36.28 28.76 7.51
N VAL A 7 36.50 29.19 6.26
CA VAL A 7 35.74 28.71 5.09
C VAL A 7 35.92 27.20 4.87
N ALA A 8 37.10 26.64 5.18
CA ALA A 8 37.34 25.20 5.07
C ALA A 8 36.49 24.40 6.06
N ALA A 9 36.42 24.85 7.32
CA ALA A 9 35.56 24.25 8.34
C ALA A 9 34.06 24.38 8.02
N LEU A 10 33.63 25.50 7.43
CA LEU A 10 32.24 25.68 6.99
C LEU A 10 31.88 24.73 5.83
N ASN A 11 32.80 24.52 4.89
CA ASN A 11 32.59 23.59 3.78
C ASN A 11 32.50 22.14 4.27
N THR A 12 33.40 21.73 5.17
CA THR A 12 33.35 20.38 5.76
C THR A 12 32.09 20.17 6.58
N TYR A 13 31.63 21.17 7.34
CA TYR A 13 30.36 21.11 8.07
C TYR A 13 29.16 20.97 7.14
N SER A 14 29.09 21.74 6.04
CA SER A 14 28.01 21.61 5.05
C SER A 14 27.98 20.21 4.41
N ARG A 15 29.14 19.65 4.06
CA ARG A 15 29.25 18.28 3.52
C ARG A 15 28.84 17.23 4.56
N LEU A 16 29.25 17.39 5.81
CA LEU A 16 28.87 16.50 6.91
C LEU A 16 27.36 16.52 7.14
N SER A 17 26.74 17.70 7.11
CA SER A 17 25.29 17.85 7.25
C SER A 17 24.53 17.14 6.12
N ALA A 18 24.97 17.30 4.87
CA ALA A 18 24.40 16.58 3.73
C ALA A 18 24.56 15.05 3.85
N ALA A 19 25.73 14.58 4.31
CA ALA A 19 25.97 13.15 4.54
C ALA A 19 25.07 12.58 5.64
N ASN A 20 24.89 13.31 6.75
CA ASN A 20 23.98 12.91 7.82
C ASN A 20 22.52 12.87 7.38
N ALA A 21 22.08 13.82 6.56
CA ALA A 21 20.73 13.81 5.98
C ALA A 21 20.50 12.57 5.09
N SER A 22 21.45 12.25 4.21
CA SER A 22 21.39 11.05 3.36
C SER A 22 21.38 9.74 4.17
N LYS A 23 22.19 9.67 5.23
CA LYS A 23 22.20 8.54 6.18
C LYS A 23 20.83 8.39 6.86
N SER A 24 20.25 9.48 7.34
CA SER A 24 18.92 9.47 7.97
C SER A 24 17.83 8.99 7.02
N ASP A 25 17.83 9.46 5.77
CA ASP A 25 16.88 9.02 4.74
C ASP A 25 17.04 7.52 4.40
N SER A 26 18.29 7.03 4.35
CA SER A 26 18.57 5.61 4.13
C SER A 26 18.09 4.73 5.28
N LEU A 27 18.28 5.17 6.53
CA LEU A 27 17.77 4.50 7.72
C LEU A 27 16.24 4.48 7.74
N ALA A 28 15.57 5.56 7.34
CA ALA A 28 14.11 5.61 7.25
C ALA A 28 13.58 4.59 6.22
N LYS A 29 14.20 4.51 5.04
CA LYS A 29 13.87 3.51 4.00
C LYS A 29 14.08 2.09 4.51
N LEU A 30 15.22 1.82 5.16
CA LEU A 30 15.50 0.52 5.76
C LEU A 30 14.47 0.14 6.84
N SER A 31 14.18 1.04 7.77
CA SER A 31 13.24 0.79 8.87
C SER A 31 11.80 0.56 8.39
N SER A 32 11.38 1.27 7.36
CA SER A 32 10.04 1.12 6.77
C SER A 32 9.88 -0.13 5.88
N GLY A 33 10.99 -0.70 5.40
CA GLY A 33 11.01 -1.70 4.35
C GLY A 33 10.49 -1.23 2.98
N LYS A 34 10.22 0.08 2.80
CA LYS A 34 9.69 0.65 1.57
C LYS A 34 10.74 1.50 0.88
N ARG A 35 10.80 1.37 -0.45
CA ARG A 35 11.66 2.22 -1.30
C ARG A 35 11.18 3.68 -1.31
N ILE A 36 9.86 3.90 -1.32
CA ILE A 36 9.21 5.21 -1.37
C ILE A 36 8.51 5.44 -0.03
N ASN A 37 9.02 6.38 0.77
CA ASN A 37 8.46 6.71 2.07
C ASN A 37 7.74 8.05 2.11
N LYS A 38 8.24 9.02 1.34
CA LYS A 38 7.66 10.36 1.21
C LYS A 38 7.33 10.63 -0.25
N ALA A 39 6.33 11.49 -0.49
CA ALA A 39 5.98 11.93 -1.85
C ALA A 39 7.16 12.61 -2.56
N GLY A 40 8.10 13.20 -1.81
CA GLY A 40 9.33 13.78 -2.34
C GLY A 40 10.38 12.77 -2.82
N ASP A 41 10.26 11.48 -2.46
CA ASP A 41 11.16 10.44 -2.98
C ASP A 41 10.80 10.06 -4.43
N ASP A 42 9.49 9.90 -4.70
CA ASP A 42 8.94 9.49 -6.00
C ASP A 42 7.41 9.71 -5.99
N ALA A 43 6.95 10.88 -6.41
CA ALA A 43 5.54 11.24 -6.38
C ALA A 43 4.68 10.35 -7.30
N ALA A 44 5.19 10.03 -8.50
CA ALA A 44 4.48 9.19 -9.46
C ALA A 44 4.42 7.74 -8.98
N GLY A 45 5.53 7.20 -8.49
CA GLY A 45 5.60 5.85 -7.92
C GLY A 45 4.71 5.69 -6.69
N LEU A 46 4.63 6.72 -5.84
CA LEU A 46 3.70 6.73 -4.71
C LEU A 46 2.23 6.71 -5.19
N ALA A 47 1.87 7.58 -6.14
CA ALA A 47 0.51 7.65 -6.67
C ALA A 47 0.07 6.33 -7.33
N ILE A 48 0.96 5.68 -8.09
CA ILE A 48 0.70 4.35 -8.67
C ILE A 48 0.53 3.31 -7.56
N SER A 49 1.40 3.32 -6.54
CA SER A 49 1.32 2.38 -5.43
C SER A 49 0.00 2.50 -4.66
N GLU A 50 -0.47 3.73 -4.40
CA GLU A 50 -1.76 3.97 -3.75
C GLU A 50 -2.93 3.56 -4.64
N LYS A 51 -2.88 3.83 -5.94
CA LYS A 51 -3.87 3.33 -6.91
C LYS A 51 -3.96 1.80 -6.88
N MET A 52 -2.81 1.11 -6.87
CA MET A 52 -2.78 -0.35 -6.78
C MET A 52 -3.34 -0.86 -5.46
N LYS A 53 -3.03 -0.23 -4.32
CA LYS A 53 -3.63 -0.59 -3.02
C LYS A 53 -5.15 -0.44 -3.04
N ALA A 54 -5.66 0.65 -3.61
CA ALA A 54 -7.10 0.86 -3.77
C ALA A 54 -7.74 -0.23 -4.64
N GLN A 55 -7.11 -0.59 -5.77
CA GLN A 55 -7.57 -1.69 -6.63
C GLN A 55 -7.58 -3.03 -5.90
N ILE A 56 -6.53 -3.35 -5.14
CA ILE A 56 -6.46 -4.57 -4.33
C ILE A 56 -7.59 -4.59 -3.28
N GLY A 57 -7.87 -3.46 -2.62
CA GLY A 57 -9.00 -3.32 -1.71
C GLY A 57 -10.34 -3.57 -2.38
N GLY A 58 -10.55 -2.96 -3.55
CA GLY A 58 -11.75 -3.15 -4.37
C GLY A 58 -11.93 -4.61 -4.81
N LEU A 59 -10.86 -5.25 -5.29
CA LEU A 59 -10.88 -6.66 -5.69
C LEU A 59 -11.17 -7.61 -4.52
N LYS A 60 -10.65 -7.31 -3.32
CA LYS A 60 -10.98 -8.09 -2.10
C LYS A 60 -12.47 -7.98 -1.76
N GLN A 61 -13.07 -6.80 -1.90
CA GLN A 61 -14.51 -6.65 -1.69
C GLN A 61 -15.30 -7.36 -2.79
N ALA A 62 -14.91 -7.21 -4.05
CA ALA A 62 -15.58 -7.89 -5.17
C ALA A 62 -15.57 -9.42 -4.99
N LYS A 63 -14.45 -9.98 -4.52
CA LYS A 63 -14.35 -11.41 -4.17
C LYS A 63 -15.36 -11.80 -3.09
N ARG A 64 -15.48 -11.03 -2.00
CA ARG A 64 -16.48 -11.27 -0.95
C ARG A 64 -17.90 -11.23 -1.51
N ASN A 65 -18.23 -10.18 -2.26
CA ASN A 65 -19.55 -10.04 -2.88
C ASN A 65 -19.89 -11.23 -3.80
N ALA A 66 -18.91 -11.73 -4.56
CA ALA A 66 -19.10 -12.91 -5.40
C ALA A 66 -19.36 -14.17 -4.57
N GLN A 67 -18.65 -14.35 -3.45
CA GLN A 67 -18.89 -15.47 -2.52
C GLN A 67 -20.27 -15.36 -1.88
N ASP A 68 -20.69 -14.18 -1.46
CA ASP A 68 -22.03 -13.94 -0.90
C ASP A 68 -23.13 -14.25 -1.93
N GLY A 69 -22.91 -13.87 -3.20
CA GLY A 69 -23.81 -14.20 -4.30
C GLY A 69 -23.90 -15.71 -4.55
N ILE A 70 -22.77 -16.44 -4.48
CA ILE A 70 -22.77 -17.91 -4.57
C ILE A 70 -23.56 -18.53 -3.42
N SER A 71 -23.34 -18.07 -2.18
CA SER A 71 -24.08 -18.58 -1.02
C SER A 71 -25.58 -18.33 -1.11
N LEU A 72 -25.99 -17.17 -1.65
CA LEU A 72 -27.39 -16.86 -1.91
C LEU A 72 -28.00 -17.83 -2.93
N ILE A 73 -27.31 -18.08 -4.05
CA ILE A 73 -27.76 -19.01 -5.08
C ILE A 73 -27.87 -20.43 -4.52
N GLN A 74 -26.87 -20.91 -3.78
CA GLN A 74 -26.91 -22.22 -3.14
C GLN A 74 -28.09 -22.35 -2.16
N THR A 75 -28.40 -21.30 -1.40
CA THR A 75 -29.56 -21.29 -0.50
C THR A 75 -30.87 -21.40 -1.28
N ALA A 76 -30.98 -20.67 -2.40
CA ALA A 76 -32.16 -20.74 -3.27
C ALA A 76 -32.29 -22.11 -3.95
N GLU A 77 -31.19 -22.69 -4.44
CA GLU A 77 -31.16 -24.04 -5.02
C GLU A 77 -31.60 -25.11 -4.02
N GLY A 78 -31.14 -25.02 -2.77
CA GLY A 78 -31.57 -25.90 -1.69
C GLY A 78 -33.08 -25.82 -1.44
N ALA A 79 -33.62 -24.60 -1.34
CA ALA A 79 -35.06 -24.39 -1.15
C ALA A 79 -35.87 -24.93 -2.35
N LEU A 80 -35.43 -24.68 -3.59
CA LEU A 80 -36.10 -25.19 -4.79
C LEU A 80 -36.07 -26.72 -4.86
N SER A 81 -34.97 -27.35 -4.45
CA SER A 81 -34.87 -28.82 -4.40
C SER A 81 -35.92 -29.42 -3.45
N GLU A 82 -36.18 -28.79 -2.32
CA GLU A 82 -37.24 -29.19 -1.40
C GLU A 82 -38.64 -29.03 -2.04
N THR A 83 -38.90 -27.90 -2.70
CA THR A 83 -40.19 -27.71 -3.40
C THR A 83 -40.42 -28.75 -4.50
N HIS A 84 -39.37 -29.12 -5.24
CA HIS A 84 -39.45 -30.16 -6.27
C HIS A 84 -39.75 -31.54 -5.66
N SER A 85 -39.12 -31.84 -4.52
CA SER A 85 -39.37 -33.08 -3.78
C SER A 85 -40.80 -33.16 -3.26
N ILE A 86 -41.39 -32.04 -2.84
CA ILE A 86 -42.81 -31.98 -2.42
C ILE A 86 -43.72 -32.23 -3.64
N LEU A 87 -43.48 -31.56 -4.77
CA LEU A 87 -44.27 -31.73 -5.99
C LEU A 87 -44.21 -33.15 -6.53
N SER A 88 -43.06 -33.82 -6.49
CA SER A 88 -42.92 -35.21 -6.93
C SER A 88 -43.62 -36.22 -6.03
N ARG A 89 -44.01 -35.83 -4.81
CA ARG A 89 -44.71 -36.68 -3.84
C ARG A 89 -46.22 -36.46 -3.83
N MET A 90 -46.73 -35.48 -4.59
CA MET A 90 -48.15 -35.27 -4.84
C MET A 90 -48.62 -36.15 -6.00
#